data_AF-A0A2W5SMH2-F1
#
_entry.id   AF-A0A2W5SMH2-F1
#
_cell.length_a   1.000
_cell.length_b   1.000
_cell.length_c   1.000
_cell.angle_alpha   90.00
_cell.angle_beta   90.00
_cell.angle_gamma   90.00
#
_symmetry.space_group_name_H-M   'P 1'
#
loop_
_entity.id
_entity.type
_entity.pdbx_description
1 polymer ?
#
loop_
_entity_poly.entity_id
_entity_poly.type
_entity_poly.pdbx_seq_one_letter_code
_entity_poly.pdbx_strand_id
1 'polypeptide(L)'
;MIFATSTTAALWFLPFVLPIAVWVSWSDMKFMKIPNKAVVALTAVFFVIGLLALPIDVWAWRWTHLAVVLVIGFLATVAGMIGAGDAKFAAAMAPFFALQDMRFVLALFAAAIIGAFVSHRTARAIGPVRSATADWVSWTNKKFPMGLALSGTLVFYFVAILWFGTA
;
A
#
# COMPACT_ATOMS: atom_id res chain seq x y z
N MET A 1 -0.72 -15.75 15.72
CA MET A 1 -0.05 -14.42 15.71
C MET A 1 -1.07 -13.45 16.24
N ILE A 2 -0.76 -12.67 17.28
CA ILE A 2 -1.71 -11.69 17.82
C ILE A 2 -1.46 -10.38 17.09
N PHE A 3 -2.43 -9.94 16.29
CA PHE A 3 -2.42 -8.61 15.66
C PHE A 3 -3.04 -7.59 16.59
N ALA A 4 -2.47 -6.38 16.62
CA ALA A 4 -3.05 -5.27 17.37
C ALA A 4 -4.23 -4.61 16.65
N THR A 5 -4.27 -4.68 15.31
CA THR A 5 -5.48 -4.32 14.56
C THR A 5 -6.47 -5.49 14.60
N SER A 6 -7.72 -5.21 14.98
CA SER A 6 -8.77 -6.23 15.09
C SER A 6 -9.30 -6.69 13.73
N THR A 7 -9.86 -7.91 13.70
CA THR A 7 -10.57 -8.46 12.55
C THR A 7 -11.72 -7.56 12.10
N THR A 8 -12.47 -6.98 13.04
CA THR A 8 -13.54 -6.02 12.75
C THR A 8 -13.01 -4.77 12.04
N ALA A 9 -11.88 -4.20 12.50
CA ALA A 9 -11.28 -3.06 11.81
C ALA A 9 -10.83 -3.41 10.40
N ALA A 10 -10.27 -4.61 10.19
CA ALA A 10 -9.90 -5.10 8.86
C ALA A 10 -11.11 -5.23 7.92
N LEU A 11 -12.25 -5.74 8.41
CA LEU A 11 -13.50 -5.81 7.65
C LEU A 11 -14.04 -4.42 7.26
N TRP A 12 -13.88 -3.41 8.13
CA TRP A 12 -14.24 -2.04 7.81
C TRP A 12 -13.34 -1.42 6.74
N PHE A 13 -12.02 -1.60 6.84
CA PHE A 13 -11.08 -0.96 5.93
C PHE A 13 -11.00 -1.62 4.55
N LEU A 14 -10.97 -2.96 4.49
CA LEU A 14 -10.62 -3.70 3.28
C LEU A 14 -11.51 -3.38 2.06
N PRO A 15 -12.85 -3.23 2.18
CA PRO A 15 -13.71 -2.90 1.04
C PRO A 15 -13.40 -1.56 0.38
N PHE A 16 -12.87 -0.60 1.13
CA PHE A 16 -12.53 0.74 0.62
C PHE A 16 -11.07 0.85 0.20
N VAL A 17 -10.19 0.15 0.90
CA VAL A 17 -8.75 0.10 0.60
C VAL A 17 -8.47 -0.68 -0.68
N LEU A 18 -9.16 -1.81 -0.88
CA LEU A 18 -8.90 -2.71 -2.01
C LEU A 18 -9.09 -2.03 -3.38
N PRO A 19 -10.18 -1.30 -3.67
CA PRO A 19 -10.32 -0.59 -4.94
C PRO A 19 -9.22 0.45 -5.19
N ILE A 20 -8.79 1.16 -4.15
CA ILE A 20 -7.72 2.16 -4.25
C ILE A 20 -6.37 1.48 -4.50
N ALA A 21 -6.08 0.38 -3.80
CA ALA A 21 -4.88 -0.42 -3.99
C ALA A 21 -4.80 -1.00 -5.41
N VAL A 22 -5.92 -1.47 -5.96
CA VAL A 22 -6.00 -1.92 -7.36
C VAL A 22 -5.76 -0.76 -8.33
N TRP A 23 -6.38 0.40 -8.08
CA TRP A 23 -6.19 1.59 -8.90
C TRP A 23 -4.72 2.06 -8.91
N VAL A 24 -4.07 2.10 -7.75
CA VAL A 24 -2.66 2.46 -7.62
C VAL A 24 -1.77 1.46 -8.34
N SER A 25 -1.97 0.17 -8.11
CA SER A 25 -1.21 -0.90 -8.77
C SER A 25 -1.31 -0.79 -10.30
N TRP A 26 -2.54 -0.64 -10.81
CA TRP A 26 -2.77 -0.48 -12.25
C TRP A 26 -2.15 0.80 -12.81
N SER A 27 -2.36 1.94 -12.16
CA SER A 27 -1.84 3.23 -12.61
C SER A 27 -0.31 3.24 -12.63
N ASP A 28 0.32 2.62 -11.63
CA ASP A 28 1.77 2.57 -11.56
C ASP A 28 2.37 1.60 -12.59
N MET A 29 1.73 0.45 -12.85
CA MET A 29 2.17 -0.43 -13.94
C MET A 29 1.93 0.17 -15.32
N LYS A 30 0.80 0.85 -15.56
CA LYS A 30 0.46 1.43 -16.85
C LYS A 30 1.24 2.71 -17.15
N PHE A 31 1.28 3.63 -16.19
CA PHE A 31 1.80 4.99 -16.40
C PHE A 31 3.09 5.29 -15.63
N MET A 32 3.57 4.39 -14.76
CA MET A 32 4.66 4.65 -13.81
C MET A 32 4.39 5.87 -12.92
N LYS A 33 3.12 6.02 -12.51
CA LYS A 33 2.63 7.15 -11.72
C LYS A 33 1.59 6.68 -10.71
N ILE A 34 1.79 7.06 -9.46
CA ILE A 34 0.77 6.98 -8.40
C ILE A 34 -0.04 8.29 -8.42
N PRO A 35 -1.36 8.26 -8.67
CA PRO A 35 -2.18 9.47 -8.72
C PRO A 35 -2.32 10.11 -7.34
N ASN A 36 -2.14 11.44 -7.24
CA ASN A 36 -2.41 12.17 -5.98
C ASN A 36 -3.84 11.96 -5.48
N LYS A 37 -4.81 11.80 -6.41
CA LYS A 37 -6.20 11.49 -6.06
C LYS A 37 -6.33 10.16 -5.31
N ALA A 38 -5.51 9.15 -5.63
CA ALA A 38 -5.51 7.87 -4.92
C ALA A 38 -4.92 8.01 -3.51
N VAL A 39 -3.85 8.81 -3.36
CA VAL A 39 -3.25 9.14 -2.06
C VAL A 39 -4.27 9.84 -1.17
N VAL A 40 -4.93 10.89 -1.69
CA VAL A 40 -5.98 11.64 -0.97
C VAL A 40 -7.16 10.75 -0.63
N ALA A 41 -7.60 9.90 -1.56
CA ALA A 41 -8.69 8.95 -1.32
C ALA A 41 -8.33 7.99 -0.18
N LEU A 42 -7.11 7.45 -0.17
CA LEU A 42 -6.68 6.53 0.88
C LEU A 42 -6.61 7.23 2.25
N THR A 43 -6.10 8.46 2.30
CA THR A 43 -6.11 9.26 3.52
C THR A 43 -7.54 9.58 3.99
N ALA A 44 -8.46 9.88 3.08
CA ALA A 44 -9.86 10.11 3.38
C ALA A 44 -10.56 8.85 3.91
N VAL A 45 -10.22 7.67 3.37
CA VAL A 45 -10.69 6.39 3.92
C VAL A 45 -10.24 6.23 5.37
N PHE A 46 -8.98 6.51 5.69
CA PHE A 46 -8.53 6.46 7.09
C PHE A 46 -9.27 7.47 7.98
N PHE A 47 -9.50 8.69 7.47
CA PHE A 47 -10.24 9.72 8.20
C PHE A 47 -11.67 9.29 8.54
N VAL A 48 -12.43 8.84 7.56
CA VAL A 48 -13.85 8.51 7.77
C VAL A 48 -14.04 7.12 8.36
N ILE A 49 -13.45 6.10 7.74
CA ILE A 49 -13.65 4.70 8.14
C ILE A 49 -12.87 4.40 9.42
N GLY A 50 -11.72 5.06 9.64
CA GLY A 50 -10.95 4.86 10.86
C GLY A 50 -11.69 5.29 12.13
N LEU A 51 -12.55 6.31 12.06
CA LEU A 51 -13.42 6.71 13.18
C LEU A 51 -14.45 5.64 13.54
N LEU A 52 -14.86 4.81 12.57
CA LEU A 52 -15.80 3.70 12.77
C LEU A 52 -15.07 2.41 13.18
N ALA A 53 -13.85 2.22 12.67
CA ALA A 53 -13.10 1.00 12.78
C ALA A 53 -12.21 0.91 14.03
N LEU A 54 -11.84 2.06 14.64
CA LEU A 54 -10.85 2.13 15.71
C LEU A 54 -11.36 2.94 16.91
N PRO A 55 -10.90 2.63 18.14
CA PRO A 55 -11.03 3.53 19.28
C PRO A 55 -10.48 4.92 18.94
N ILE A 56 -11.13 5.98 19.45
CA ILE A 56 -10.85 7.37 19.07
C ILE A 56 -9.41 7.79 19.38
N ASP A 57 -8.84 7.30 20.48
CA ASP A 57 -7.47 7.52 20.89
C ASP A 57 -6.48 6.86 19.92
N VAL A 58 -6.74 5.60 19.53
CA VAL A 58 -5.92 4.88 18.54
C VAL A 58 -5.99 5.59 17.19
N TRP A 59 -7.19 5.94 16.73
CA TRP A 59 -7.39 6.67 15.48
C TRP A 59 -6.61 7.99 15.46
N ALA A 60 -6.69 8.78 16.53
CA ALA A 60 -5.99 10.06 16.64
C ALA A 60 -4.47 9.88 16.58
N TRP A 61 -3.92 8.93 17.33
CA TRP A 61 -2.47 8.69 17.36
C TRP A 61 -1.93 8.15 16.03
N ARG A 62 -2.69 7.36 15.28
CA ARG A 62 -2.22 6.81 14.00
C ARG A 62 -1.99 7.88 12.92
N TRP A 63 -2.52 9.10 13.07
CA TRP A 63 -2.14 10.23 12.21
C TRP A 63 -0.67 10.62 12.34
N THR A 64 -0.04 10.36 13.50
CA THR A 64 1.40 10.56 13.67
C THR A 64 2.21 9.64 12.76
N HIS A 65 1.71 8.45 12.42
CA HIS A 65 2.37 7.55 11.48
C HIS A 65 2.46 8.19 10.10
N LEU A 66 1.38 8.82 9.62
CA LEU A 66 1.39 9.57 8.36
C LEU A 66 2.41 10.69 8.40
N ALA A 67 2.39 11.52 9.46
CA ALA A 67 3.31 12.65 9.58
C ALA A 67 4.78 12.21 9.56
N VAL A 68 5.13 11.19 10.34
CA VAL A 68 6.49 10.64 10.42
C VAL A 68 6.92 10.05 9.08
N VAL A 69 6.10 9.20 8.48
CA VAL A 69 6.44 8.57 7.19
C VAL A 69 6.50 9.59 6.07
N LEU A 70 5.68 10.64 6.11
CA LEU A 70 5.75 11.74 5.14
C LEU A 70 7.07 12.51 5.25
N VAL A 71 7.51 12.84 6.47
CA VAL A 71 8.79 13.54 6.69
C VAL A 71 9.95 12.67 6.20
N ILE A 72 10.00 11.40 6.60
CA ILE A 72 11.04 10.46 6.16
C ILE A 72 11.03 10.32 4.64
N GLY A 73 9.85 10.10 4.06
CA GLY A 73 9.66 9.92 2.63
C GLY A 73 10.03 11.17 1.83
N PHE A 74 9.73 12.36 2.34
CA PHE A 74 10.12 13.64 1.75
C PHE A 74 11.64 13.79 1.74
N LEU A 75 12.31 13.57 2.87
CA LEU A 75 13.78 13.63 2.95
C LEU A 75 14.45 12.61 2.02
N ALA A 76 13.95 11.37 1.97
CA ALA A 76 14.43 10.34 1.06
C ALA A 76 14.20 10.69 -0.42
N THR A 77 13.10 11.38 -0.74
CA THR A 77 12.81 11.88 -2.10
C THR A 77 13.80 13.00 -2.48
N VAL A 78 14.06 13.94 -1.57
CA VAL A 78 15.04 15.03 -1.78
C VAL A 78 16.45 14.47 -1.96
N ALA A 79 16.79 13.40 -1.24
CA ALA A 79 18.05 12.66 -1.39
C ALA A 79 18.10 11.78 -2.65
N GLY A 80 17.04 11.70 -3.45
CA GLY A 80 16.98 10.92 -4.70
C GLY A 80 16.85 9.40 -4.51
N MET A 81 16.52 8.93 -3.30
CA MET A 81 16.45 7.50 -2.97
C MET A 81 15.14 6.85 -3.43
N ILE A 82 14.01 7.55 -3.29
CA ILE A 82 12.67 7.04 -3.61
C ILE A 82 11.86 8.03 -4.45
N GLY A 83 10.85 7.54 -5.17
CA GLY A 83 9.94 8.39 -5.92
C GLY A 83 9.00 9.19 -5.03
N ALA A 84 8.71 10.44 -5.41
CA ALA A 84 7.77 11.29 -4.68
C ALA A 84 6.36 10.68 -4.59
N GLY A 85 5.93 9.91 -5.59
CA GLY A 85 4.66 9.19 -5.58
C GLY A 85 4.63 8.10 -4.52
N ASP A 86 5.67 7.26 -4.49
CA ASP A 86 5.85 6.17 -3.53
C ASP A 86 5.88 6.71 -2.10
N ALA A 87 6.63 7.78 -1.87
CA ALA A 87 6.73 8.44 -0.57
C ALA A 87 5.38 8.91 -0.04
N LYS A 88 4.58 9.58 -0.89
CA LYS A 88 3.25 10.07 -0.52
C LYS A 88 2.27 8.94 -0.26
N PHE A 89 2.32 7.88 -1.08
CA PHE A 89 1.45 6.73 -0.90
C PHE A 89 1.81 5.94 0.36
N ALA A 90 3.11 5.71 0.62
CA ALA A 90 3.62 5.12 1.85
C ALA A 90 3.15 5.90 3.09
N ALA A 91 3.19 7.24 3.04
CA ALA A 91 2.66 8.08 4.10
C ALA A 91 1.15 7.91 4.29
N ALA A 92 0.37 7.86 3.20
CA ALA A 92 -1.08 7.70 3.28
C ALA A 92 -1.51 6.32 3.80
N MET A 93 -0.75 5.25 3.54
CA MET A 93 -1.03 3.91 4.07
C MET A 93 -0.53 3.70 5.50
N ALA A 94 0.41 4.53 5.99
CA ALA A 94 1.02 4.35 7.31
C ALA A 94 0.03 4.28 8.50
N PRO A 95 -1.06 5.09 8.55
CA PRO A 95 -2.06 4.99 9.62
C PRO A 95 -2.85 3.68 9.64
N PHE A 96 -2.85 2.90 8.56
CA PHE A 96 -3.58 1.64 8.53
C PHE A 96 -2.86 0.54 9.33
N PHE A 97 -1.56 0.68 9.57
CA PHE A 97 -0.76 -0.26 10.33
C PHE A 97 -0.73 0.08 11.82
N ALA A 98 -0.96 -0.92 12.67
CA ALA A 98 -0.65 -0.80 14.09
C ALA A 98 0.86 -0.85 14.29
N LEU A 99 1.39 -0.02 15.21
CA LEU A 99 2.82 0.02 15.50
C LEU A 99 3.33 -1.33 16.04
N GLN A 100 2.51 -2.03 16.80
CA GLN A 100 2.80 -3.34 17.37
C GLN A 100 2.94 -4.43 16.28
N ASP A 101 2.31 -4.23 15.13
CA ASP A 101 2.36 -5.17 14.00
C ASP A 101 3.53 -4.90 13.06
N MET A 102 4.37 -3.88 13.34
CA MET A 102 5.37 -3.38 12.39
C MET A 102 6.39 -4.44 11.96
N ARG A 103 6.77 -5.36 12.84
CA ARG A 103 7.66 -6.49 12.50
C ARG A 103 7.06 -7.34 11.37
N PHE A 104 5.76 -7.62 11.46
CA PHE A 104 5.04 -8.35 10.41
C PHE A 104 4.90 -7.49 9.15
N VAL A 105 4.53 -6.22 9.27
CA VAL A 105 4.36 -5.30 8.13
C VAL A 105 5.66 -5.16 7.33
N LEU A 106 6.82 -5.04 7.99
CA LEU A 106 8.12 -4.94 7.33
C LEU A 106 8.51 -6.25 6.62
N ALA A 107 8.27 -7.41 7.26
CA ALA A 107 8.49 -8.71 6.63
C ALA A 107 7.55 -8.92 5.43
N LEU A 108 6.28 -8.52 5.58
CA LEU A 108 5.29 -8.57 4.52
C LEU A 108 5.66 -7.62 3.37
N PHE A 109 6.17 -6.43 3.65
CA PHE A 109 6.62 -5.49 2.63
C PHE A 109 7.80 -6.05 1.83
N ALA A 110 8.78 -6.65 2.51
CA ALA A 110 9.89 -7.33 1.83
C ALA A 110 9.38 -8.49 0.93
N ALA A 111 8.47 -9.31 1.45
CA ALA A 111 7.83 -10.37 0.67
C ALA A 111 7.00 -9.82 -0.50
N ALA A 112 6.28 -8.72 -0.30
CA ALA A 112 5.47 -8.06 -1.33
C ALA A 112 6.33 -7.45 -2.43
N ILE A 113 7.53 -6.92 -2.13
CA ILE A 113 8.48 -6.49 -3.16
C ILE A 113 8.88 -7.67 -4.04
N ILE A 114 9.27 -8.80 -3.44
CA ILE A 114 9.67 -10.00 -4.18
C ILE A 114 8.49 -10.53 -5.00
N GLY A 115 7.32 -10.67 -4.38
CA GLY A 115 6.09 -11.13 -5.03
C GLY A 115 5.69 -10.23 -6.20
N ALA A 116 5.63 -8.92 -5.98
CA ALA A 116 5.31 -7.95 -7.01
C ALA A 116 6.33 -7.98 -8.16
N PHE A 117 7.62 -8.11 -7.84
CA PHE A 117 8.67 -8.22 -8.86
C PHE A 117 8.48 -9.50 -9.70
N VAL A 118 8.35 -10.65 -9.06
CA VAL A 118 8.16 -11.93 -9.76
C VAL A 118 6.88 -11.90 -10.57
N SER A 119 5.74 -11.48 -9.99
CA SER A 119 4.47 -11.37 -10.70
C SER A 119 4.54 -10.43 -11.90
N HIS A 120 5.20 -9.27 -11.77
CA HIS A 120 5.38 -8.33 -12.86
C HIS A 120 6.22 -8.93 -14.00
N ARG A 121 7.33 -9.61 -13.68
CA ARG A 121 8.20 -10.23 -14.68
C ARG A 121 7.56 -11.44 -15.36
N THR A 122 6.83 -12.25 -14.62
CA THR A 122 6.05 -13.35 -15.18
C THR A 122 4.93 -12.81 -16.09
N ALA A 123 4.18 -11.80 -15.64
CA ALA A 123 3.14 -11.17 -16.47
C ALA A 123 3.71 -10.60 -17.78
N ARG A 124 4.88 -9.96 -17.72
CA ARG A 124 5.58 -9.46 -18.92
C ARG A 124 5.98 -10.57 -19.89
N ALA A 125 6.31 -11.76 -19.40
CA ALA A 125 6.72 -12.90 -20.23
C ALA A 125 5.53 -13.61 -20.90
N ILE A 126 4.31 -13.42 -20.40
CA ILE A 126 3.10 -14.01 -20.97
C ILE A 126 2.64 -13.20 -22.19
N GLY A 127 2.76 -13.79 -23.38
CA GLY A 127 2.44 -13.15 -24.67
C GLY A 127 1.08 -12.44 -24.71
N PRO A 128 -0.04 -13.12 -24.37
CA PRO A 128 -1.36 -12.48 -24.34
C PRO A 128 -1.46 -11.27 -23.40
N VAL A 129 -0.86 -11.34 -22.21
CA VAL A 129 -0.85 -10.22 -21.24
C VAL A 129 -0.04 -9.06 -21.80
N ARG A 130 1.16 -9.34 -22.31
CA ARG A 130 2.06 -8.33 -22.87
C ARG A 130 1.45 -7.61 -24.08
N SER A 131 0.71 -8.33 -24.91
CA SER A 131 -0.02 -7.79 -26.07
C SER A 131 -1.24 -6.97 -25.66
N ALA A 132 -2.05 -7.46 -24.71
CA ALA A 132 -3.23 -6.75 -24.21
C ALA A 132 -2.87 -5.46 -23.44
N THR A 133 -1.66 -5.40 -22.90
CA THR A 133 -1.13 -4.25 -22.15
C THR A 133 0.06 -3.62 -22.87
N ALA A 134 0.00 -3.57 -24.20
CA ALA A 134 1.11 -3.12 -25.04
C ALA A 134 1.64 -1.72 -24.66
N ASP A 135 0.72 -0.84 -24.24
CA ASP A 135 0.91 0.56 -23.90
C ASP A 135 1.44 0.81 -22.48
N TRP A 136 1.60 -0.23 -21.65
CA TRP A 136 2.07 -0.07 -20.28
C TRP A 136 3.57 0.27 -20.24
N VAL A 137 3.88 1.39 -19.59
CA VAL A 137 5.25 1.94 -19.49
C VAL A 137 6.17 1.04 -18.66
N SER A 138 5.64 0.36 -17.64
CA SER A 138 6.46 -0.48 -16.74
C SER A 138 7.13 -1.67 -17.44
N TRP A 139 6.68 -2.07 -18.63
CA TRP A 139 7.32 -3.16 -19.37
C TRP A 139 8.71 -2.82 -19.88
N THR A 140 8.98 -1.56 -20.19
CA THR A 140 10.26 -1.11 -20.79
C THR A 140 11.01 -0.14 -19.89
N ASN A 141 10.39 0.36 -18.82
CA ASN A 141 11.04 1.25 -17.87
C ASN A 141 12.14 0.52 -17.07
N LYS A 142 13.21 1.26 -16.75
CA LYS A 142 14.30 0.77 -15.88
C LYS A 142 13.86 0.68 -14.41
N LYS A 143 12.95 1.57 -13.98
CA LYS A 143 12.40 1.60 -12.63
C LYS A 143 11.29 0.55 -12.49
N PHE A 144 11.17 0.01 -11.29
CA PHE A 144 10.10 -0.92 -10.93
C PHE A 144 8.86 -0.16 -10.42
N PRO A 145 7.63 -0.53 -10.82
CA PRO A 145 6.40 0.07 -10.29
C PRO A 145 6.14 -0.36 -8.84
N MET A 146 6.67 0.44 -7.89
CA MET A 146 6.57 0.18 -6.45
C MET A 146 5.13 0.20 -5.92
N GLY A 147 4.21 0.86 -6.63
CA GLY A 147 2.79 0.90 -6.29
C GLY A 147 2.16 -0.48 -6.19
N LEU A 148 2.63 -1.47 -6.96
CA LEU A 148 2.18 -2.86 -6.86
C LEU A 148 2.59 -3.50 -5.52
N ALA A 149 3.82 -3.28 -5.07
CA ALA A 149 4.32 -3.82 -3.80
C ALA A 149 3.70 -3.11 -2.59
N LEU A 150 3.58 -1.78 -2.64
CA LEU A 150 2.97 -0.99 -1.57
C LEU A 150 1.48 -1.34 -1.40
N SER A 151 0.74 -1.39 -2.51
CA SER A 151 -0.68 -1.79 -2.51
C SER A 151 -0.86 -3.23 -2.03
N GLY A 152 -0.01 -4.15 -2.50
CA GLY A 152 -0.01 -5.53 -2.04
C GLY A 152 0.22 -5.66 -0.54
N THR A 153 1.17 -4.90 0.01
CA THR A 153 1.46 -4.89 1.46
C THR A 153 0.25 -4.46 2.27
N LEU A 154 -0.40 -3.37 1.84
CA LEU A 154 -1.58 -2.84 2.52
C LEU A 154 -2.75 -3.84 2.51
N VAL A 155 -3.05 -4.42 1.34
CA VAL A 155 -4.14 -5.40 1.20
C VAL A 155 -3.83 -6.69 1.95
N PHE A 156 -2.62 -7.25 1.78
CA PHE A 156 -2.24 -8.50 2.41
C PHE A 156 -2.11 -8.40 3.92
N TYR A 157 -1.84 -7.20 4.48
CA TYR A 157 -1.90 -6.99 5.92
C TYR A 157 -3.31 -7.23 6.44
N PHE A 158 -4.33 -6.63 5.81
CA PHE A 158 -5.72 -6.88 6.19
C PHE A 158 -6.17 -8.31 5.93
N VAL A 159 -5.79 -8.90 4.80
CA VAL A 159 -6.10 -10.32 4.52
C VAL A 159 -5.47 -11.23 5.57
N ALA A 160 -4.22 -10.97 5.99
CA ALA A 160 -3.55 -11.74 7.03
C ALA A 160 -4.24 -11.59 8.39
N ILE A 161 -4.73 -10.39 8.73
CA ILE A 161 -5.56 -10.19 9.94
C ILE A 161 -6.85 -11.01 9.86
N LEU A 162 -7.55 -11.00 8.72
CA LEU A 162 -8.78 -11.77 8.56
C LEU A 162 -8.55 -13.29 8.63
N TRP A 163 -7.39 -13.77 8.18
CA TRP A 163 -7.06 -15.20 8.15
C TRP A 163 -6.47 -15.74 9.46
N PHE A 164 -5.61 -14.96 10.11
CA PHE A 164 -4.83 -15.40 11.26
C PHE A 164 -5.13 -14.63 12.55
N GLY A 165 -5.94 -13.56 12.47
CA GLY A 165 -6.42 -12.82 13.62
C GLY A 165 -7.41 -13.65 14.43
N THR A 166 -7.30 -13.55 15.75
CA THR A 166 -8.33 -14.08 16.65
C THR A 166 -9.51 -13.11 16.68
N ALA A 167 -10.73 -13.65 16.73
CA ALA A 167 -11.95 -12.86 16.89
C ALA A 167 -11.93 -12.04 18.19
#